data_AF-A0A7J7I1D1-F1
#
_entry.id   AF-A0A7J7I1D1-F1
#
_cell.length_a   1.000
_cell.length_b   1.000
_cell.length_c   1.000
_cell.angle_alpha   90.00
_cell.angle_beta   90.00
_cell.angle_gamma   90.00
#
_symmetry.space_group_name_H-M   'P 1'
#
loop_
_entity.id
_entity.type
_entity.pdbx_description
1 polymer ?
#
loop_
_entity_poly.entity_id
_entity_poly.type
_entity_poly.pdbx_seq_one_letter_code
_entity_poly.pdbx_strand_id
1 'polypeptide(L)'
;MRIKKIGKKCDMFKGDWVPYPEGPYYTNETKCLMDNRQNCMKFGRPDTEFMKWRWKPDECELPLFDSARFLELVRGKAMAFIGDSVARNQLQSLVCLLTSVSALN
;
A
#
# COMPACT_ATOMS: atom_id res chain seq x y z
N MET A 1 -24.73 -9.06 18.70
CA MET A 1 -23.71 -8.12 19.21
C MET A 1 -23.93 -6.78 18.50
N ARG A 2 -24.15 -5.68 19.24
CA ARG A 2 -24.54 -4.37 18.68
C ARG A 2 -23.38 -3.75 17.89
N ILE A 3 -23.55 -3.53 16.59
CA ILE A 3 -22.64 -2.66 15.81
C ILE A 3 -22.97 -1.21 16.20
N LYS A 4 -22.17 -0.62 17.10
CA LYS A 4 -22.15 0.84 17.24
C LYS A 4 -21.31 1.40 16.11
N LYS A 5 -21.90 2.16 15.20
CA LYS A 5 -21.17 3.10 14.35
C LYS A 5 -21.79 4.48 14.50
N ILE A 6 -21.30 5.25 15.46
CA ILE A 6 -21.63 6.67 15.59
C ILE A 6 -20.31 7.42 15.67
N GLY A 7 -19.98 8.02 14.54
CA GLY A 7 -18.85 8.89 14.24
C GLY A 7 -19.01 9.28 12.78
N LYS A 8 -18.75 10.53 12.39
CA LYS A 8 -18.78 10.93 10.97
C LYS A 8 -17.99 9.88 10.16
N LYS A 9 -18.61 9.29 9.15
CA LYS A 9 -17.90 8.38 8.23
C LYS A 9 -16.83 9.24 7.55
N CYS A 10 -15.56 9.01 7.89
CA CYS A 10 -14.47 9.62 7.16
C CYS A 10 -14.61 9.24 5.68
N ASP A 11 -14.72 10.24 4.82
CA ASP A 11 -14.62 10.05 3.38
C ASP A 11 -13.14 9.85 3.01
N MET A 12 -12.76 8.59 2.77
CA MET A 12 -11.38 8.23 2.45
C MET A 12 -10.93 8.71 1.06
N PHE A 13 -11.86 9.18 0.21
CA PHE A 13 -11.59 9.59 -1.17
C PHE A 13 -11.49 11.11 -1.32
N LYS A 14 -11.75 11.88 -0.27
CA LYS A 14 -11.63 13.34 -0.25
C LYS A 14 -10.49 13.77 0.68
N GLY A 15 -9.53 14.48 0.13
CA GLY A 15 -8.32 14.88 0.83
C GLY A 15 -7.26 15.40 -0.14
N ASP A 16 -6.02 15.43 0.34
CA ASP A 16 -4.88 15.91 -0.43
C ASP A 16 -3.70 14.95 -0.34
N TRP A 17 -2.83 15.02 -1.34
CA TRP A 17 -1.49 14.44 -1.24
C TRP A 17 -0.63 15.34 -0.36
N VAL A 18 -0.01 14.76 0.67
CA VAL A 18 0.92 15.46 1.56
C VAL A 18 2.31 14.82 1.49
N PRO A 19 3.39 15.60 1.67
CA PRO A 19 4.74 15.05 1.77
C PRO A 19 4.86 14.05 2.92
N TYR A 20 5.58 12.95 2.68
CA TYR A 20 5.86 11.89 3.65
C TYR A 20 7.36 11.56 3.62
N PRO A 21 8.18 12.28 4.42
CA PRO A 21 9.63 12.18 4.40
C PRO A 21 10.18 10.80 4.83
N GLU A 22 9.40 10.05 5.60
CA GLU A 22 9.74 8.69 6.06
C GLU A 22 9.87 7.70 4.88
N GLY A 23 9.39 8.07 3.70
CA GLY A 23 9.62 7.34 2.45
C GLY A 23 8.59 6.24 2.16
N PRO A 24 8.77 5.49 1.05
CA PRO A 24 7.79 4.49 0.64
C PRO A 24 7.82 3.26 1.54
N TYR A 25 6.69 2.55 1.62
CA TYR A 25 6.57 1.31 2.39
C TYR A 25 7.41 0.14 1.85
N TYR A 26 7.88 0.23 0.61
CA TYR A 26 8.78 -0.72 -0.03
C TYR A 26 9.59 0.01 -1.11
N THR A 27 10.74 -0.56 -1.49
CA THR A 27 11.59 -0.05 -2.57
C THR A 27 11.83 -1.14 -3.61
N ASN A 28 12.57 -0.81 -4.68
CA ASN A 28 13.05 -1.80 -5.64
C ASN A 28 14.04 -2.82 -5.04
N GLU A 29 14.54 -2.60 -3.82
CA GLU A 29 15.39 -3.52 -3.07
C GLU A 29 14.58 -4.51 -2.22
N THR A 30 13.30 -4.20 -1.96
CA THR A 30 12.38 -5.15 -1.34
C THR A 30 12.28 -6.36 -2.26
N LYS A 31 12.60 -7.56 -1.74
CA LYS A 31 12.62 -8.83 -2.49
C LYS A 31 11.20 -9.31 -2.86
N CYS A 32 10.44 -8.48 -3.55
CA CYS A 32 9.06 -8.74 -3.95
C CYS A 32 8.92 -8.95 -5.46
N LEU A 33 7.76 -9.45 -5.87
CA LEU A 33 7.44 -9.76 -7.27
C LEU A 33 7.05 -8.50 -8.07
N MET A 34 7.98 -7.57 -8.24
CA MET A 34 7.80 -6.38 -9.07
C MET A 34 8.09 -6.68 -10.54
N ASP A 35 7.17 -6.33 -11.45
CA ASP A 35 7.43 -6.43 -12.90
C ASP A 35 8.48 -5.40 -13.31
N ASN A 36 9.41 -5.77 -14.19
CA ASN A 36 10.42 -4.83 -14.70
C ASN A 36 9.80 -3.55 -15.25
N ARG A 37 8.64 -3.62 -15.91
CA ARG A 37 7.93 -2.45 -16.45
C ARG A 37 7.52 -1.42 -15.38
N GLN A 38 7.50 -1.81 -14.11
CA GLN A 38 7.14 -0.98 -12.95
C GLN A 38 8.37 -0.51 -12.16
N ASN A 39 9.56 -1.07 -12.41
CA ASN A 39 10.77 -0.74 -11.65
C ASN A 39 11.47 0.49 -12.23
N CYS A 40 10.89 1.68 -12.03
CA CYS A 40 11.38 2.92 -12.60
C CYS A 40 12.86 3.20 -12.27
N MET A 41 13.29 2.88 -11.05
CA MET A 41 14.67 3.09 -10.60
C MET A 41 15.66 2.23 -11.39
N LYS A 42 15.33 0.95 -11.60
CA LYS A 42 16.14 0.04 -12.42
C LYS A 42 16.31 0.53 -13.86
N PHE A 43 15.32 1.23 -14.40
CA PHE A 43 15.34 1.78 -15.75
C PHE A 43 15.77 3.25 -15.83
N GLY A 44 16.47 3.74 -14.80
CA GLY A 44 17.23 4.98 -14.87
C GLY A 44 16.47 6.25 -14.47
N ARG A 45 15.30 6.13 -13.84
CA ARG A 45 14.65 7.31 -13.23
C ARG A 45 15.54 7.85 -12.09
N PRO A 46 15.97 9.13 -12.13
CA PRO A 46 16.93 9.65 -11.16
C PRO A 46 16.28 10.25 -9.91
N ASP A 47 15.03 10.71 -10.00
CA ASP A 47 14.31 11.37 -8.90
C ASP A 47 13.56 10.35 -8.02
N THR A 48 13.52 10.59 -6.71
CA THR A 48 12.81 9.73 -5.73
C THR A 48 11.61 10.43 -5.06
N GLU A 49 11.40 11.71 -5.33
CA GLU A 49 10.38 12.53 -4.67
C GLU A 49 8.95 12.03 -4.91
N PHE A 50 8.71 11.38 -6.06
CA PHE A 50 7.41 10.76 -6.35
C PHE A 50 7.02 9.65 -5.36
N MET A 51 7.98 9.05 -4.64
CA MET A 51 7.74 8.02 -3.63
C MET A 51 7.48 8.59 -2.23
N LYS A 52 7.67 9.90 -2.04
CA LYS A 52 7.58 10.58 -0.74
C LYS A 52 6.25 11.31 -0.55
N TRP A 53 5.18 10.73 -1.07
CA TRP A 53 3.82 11.27 -0.97
C TRP A 53 2.90 10.29 -0.28
N ARG A 54 2.00 10.83 0.53
CA ARG A 54 0.94 10.06 1.20
C ARG A 54 -0.40 10.75 1.01
N TRP A 55 -1.43 9.97 0.76
CA TRP A 55 -2.80 10.46 0.72
C TRP A 55 -3.32 10.73 2.15
N LYS A 56 -3.85 11.92 2.39
CA LYS A 56 -4.41 12.34 3.68
C LYS A 56 -5.88 12.78 3.50
N PRO A 57 -6.85 11.98 3.97
CA PRO A 57 -8.25 12.39 4.00
C PRO A 57 -8.49 13.64 4.87
N ASP A 58 -9.46 14.47 4.50
CA ASP A 58 -9.80 15.71 5.22
C ASP A 58 -10.24 15.46 6.67
N GLU A 59 -10.98 14.37 6.88
CA GLU A 59 -11.72 14.12 8.12
C GLU A 59 -11.06 13.06 9.03
N CYS A 60 -9.98 12.42 8.58
CA CYS A 60 -9.29 11.41 9.38
C CYS A 60 -7.86 11.14 8.95
N GLU A 61 -7.10 10.55 9.87
CA GLU A 61 -5.79 9.98 9.58
C GLU A 61 -5.92 8.50 9.21
N LEU A 62 -5.33 8.12 8.07
CA LEU A 62 -5.19 6.71 7.73
C LEU A 62 -4.11 6.07 8.60
N PRO A 63 -4.29 4.85 9.14
CA PRO A 63 -3.20 4.16 9.81
C PRO A 63 -2.07 3.84 8.82
N LEU A 64 -0.84 3.72 9.32
CA LEU A 64 0.25 3.13 8.55
C LEU A 64 -0.09 1.68 8.21
N PHE A 65 0.38 1.20 7.06
CA PHE A 65 0.15 -0.18 6.66
C PHE A 65 0.91 -1.14 7.59
N ASP A 66 0.17 -2.07 8.20
CA ASP A 66 0.70 -3.13 9.05
C ASP A 66 0.43 -4.47 8.34
N SER A 67 1.49 -5.04 7.77
CA SER A 67 1.42 -6.28 6.99
C SER A 67 1.08 -7.49 7.87
N ALA A 68 1.56 -7.55 9.12
CA ALA A 68 1.22 -8.63 10.04
C ALA A 68 -0.27 -8.61 10.36
N ARG A 69 -0.80 -7.42 10.69
CA ARG A 69 -2.24 -7.25 10.92
C ARG A 69 -3.07 -7.55 9.68
N PHE A 70 -2.61 -7.16 8.49
CA PHE A 70 -3.29 -7.51 7.25
C PHE A 70 -3.36 -9.02 7.05
N LEU A 71 -2.25 -9.74 7.23
CA LEU A 71 -2.18 -11.20 7.09
C LEU A 71 -3.09 -11.91 8.09
N GLU A 72 -3.19 -11.44 9.33
CA GLU A 72 -4.17 -11.96 10.30
C GLU A 72 -5.61 -11.76 9.84
N LEU A 73 -5.96 -10.60 9.29
CA LEU A 73 -7.31 -10.30 8.81
C LEU A 73 -7.75 -11.22 7.65
N VAL A 74 -6.81 -11.63 6.81
CA VAL A 74 -7.05 -12.49 5.63
C VAL A 74 -6.71 -13.96 5.89
N ARG A 75 -6.31 -14.33 7.11
CA ARG A 75 -5.96 -15.71 7.47
C ARG A 75 -7.11 -16.67 7.14
N GLY A 76 -6.79 -17.73 6.42
CA GLY A 76 -7.76 -18.74 5.98
C GLY A 76 -8.72 -18.29 4.87
N LYS A 77 -8.45 -17.16 4.22
CA LYS A 77 -9.26 -16.63 3.11
C LYS A 77 -8.44 -16.59 1.82
N ALA A 78 -9.12 -16.72 0.68
CA ALA A 78 -8.55 -16.41 -0.61
C ALA A 78 -8.97 -15.00 -1.04
N MET A 79 -8.03 -14.23 -1.58
CA MET A 79 -8.27 -12.90 -2.15
C MET A 79 -7.85 -12.92 -3.61
N ALA A 80 -8.71 -12.40 -4.50
CA ALA A 80 -8.44 -12.30 -5.93
C ALA A 80 -8.66 -10.86 -6.41
N PHE A 81 -7.78 -10.41 -7.31
CA PHE A 81 -7.91 -9.13 -8.01
C PHE A 81 -8.40 -9.44 -9.42
N ILE A 82 -9.58 -8.93 -9.78
CA ILE A 82 -10.21 -9.16 -11.08
C ILE A 82 -10.25 -7.82 -11.82
N GLY A 83 -9.60 -7.75 -12.98
CA GLY A 83 -9.56 -6.54 -13.79
C GLY A 83 -8.46 -6.61 -14.85
N ASP A 84 -8.04 -5.44 -15.31
CA ASP A 84 -7.03 -5.29 -16.35
C ASP A 84 -5.60 -5.20 -15.78
N SER A 85 -4.70 -4.56 -16.53
CA SER A 85 -3.33 -4.31 -16.10
C SER A 85 -3.24 -3.50 -14.80
N VAL A 86 -4.19 -2.62 -14.49
CA VAL A 86 -4.19 -1.82 -13.27
C VAL A 86 -4.51 -2.68 -12.05
N ALA A 87 -5.45 -3.62 -12.17
CA ALA A 87 -5.75 -4.58 -11.10
C ALA A 87 -4.53 -5.47 -10.79
N ARG A 88 -3.82 -5.92 -11.83
CA ARG A 88 -2.55 -6.64 -11.67
C ARG A 88 -1.49 -5.78 -10.96
N ASN A 89 -1.35 -4.51 -11.34
CA ASN A 89 -0.40 -3.60 -10.70
C ASN A 89 -0.70 -3.43 -9.20
N GLN A 90 -1.98 -3.33 -8.82
CA GLN A 90 -2.39 -3.25 -7.41
C GLN A 90 -2.08 -4.54 -6.63
N LEU A 91 -2.32 -5.71 -7.22
CA LEU A 91 -1.93 -6.99 -6.62
C LEU A 91 -0.41 -7.05 -6.35
N GLN A 92 0.41 -6.66 -7.33
CA GLN A 92 1.87 -6.66 -7.18
C GLN A 92 2.34 -5.69 -6.09
N SER A 93 1.75 -4.49 -6.01
CA SER A 93 2.01 -3.54 -4.93
C SER A 93 1.66 -4.12 -3.55
N LEU A 94 0.49 -4.78 -3.43
CA LEU A 94 0.10 -5.45 -2.19
C LEU A 94 1.08 -6.55 -1.81
N VAL A 95 1.51 -7.38 -2.76
CA VAL A 95 2.52 -8.42 -2.47
C VAL A 95 3.81 -7.79 -1.94
N CYS A 96 4.30 -6.70 -2.53
CA CYS A 96 5.48 -5.98 -2.03
C CYS A 96 5.29 -5.43 -0.61
N LEU A 97 4.14 -4.84 -0.31
CA LEU A 97 3.79 -4.38 1.03
C LEU A 97 3.85 -5.52 2.05
N LEU A 98 3.39 -6.72 1.68
CA LEU A 98 3.40 -7.90 2.54
C LEU A 98 4.79 -8.53 2.69
N THR A 99 5.63 -8.48 1.65
CA THR A 99 6.98 -9.06 1.67
C THR A 99 7.93 -8.35 2.64
N SER A 100 7.66 -7.09 2.99
CA SER A 100 8.43 -6.32 3.97
C SER A 100 8.58 -7.02 5.34
N VAL A 101 7.63 -7.88 5.73
CA VAL A 101 7.66 -8.63 7.00
C VAL A 101 8.14 -10.08 6.85
N SER A 102 8.01 -10.70 5.68
CA SER A 102 8.46 -12.08 5.47
C SER A 102 9.96 -12.23 5.17
N ALA A 103 10.71 -11.12 5.07
CA ALA A 103 12.18 -11.15 5.03
C ALA A 103 12.83 -11.40 6.42
N LEU A 104 12.03 -11.49 7.49
CA LEU A 104 12.43 -11.98 8.80
C LEU A 104 12.00 -13.45 8.91
N ASN A 105 12.70 -14.35 8.21
CA ASN A 105 12.89 -15.78 8.50
C ASN A 105 13.93 -16.35 7.54
#